data_AF-A0A936IAE0-F1
#
_entry.id   AF-A0A936IAE0-F1
#
_cell.length_a   1.000
_cell.length_b   1.000
_cell.length_c   1.000
_cell.angle_alpha   90.00
_cell.angle_beta   90.00
_cell.angle_gamma   90.00
#
_symmetry.space_group_name_H-M   'P 1'
#
loop_
_entity.id
_entity.type
_entity.pdbx_description
1 polymer ?
#
loop_
_entity_poly.entity_id
_entity_poly.type
_entity_poly.pdbx_seq_one_letter_code
_entity_poly.pdbx_strand_id
1 'polypeptide(L)'
;MIEKSQCNYNFNFKDSQEDWLYKVDEDNKTIVFNCFIAEICQGDYYLSIIIHELFHFIVQKINYKSEVKHIKSTLGDFIMQTFNIEADLYTSKYYKEYLNYELDDFIKVLYDGRSTFASEEFKIGKLNRFLGSIVSIINFYSTNTYRIFLPHFEIKSNAQNGEINLNNQITIFVTNNNSHSMLYVYRLDSDLKNILQAFNSTVTMKFDEYLKIVKTFCDGIKIE
;
A
#
# COMPACT_ATOMS: atom_id res chain seq x y z
N MET A 1 -25.63 -2.88 -1.65
CA MET A 1 -25.81 -2.76 -3.11
C MET A 1 -25.09 -1.50 -3.52
N ILE A 2 -23.86 -1.58 -4.05
CA ILE A 2 -23.18 -0.41 -4.62
C ILE A 2 -23.78 -0.27 -6.02
N GLU A 3 -24.55 0.79 -6.26
CA GLU A 3 -24.99 1.11 -7.62
C GLU A 3 -23.76 1.15 -8.53
N LYS A 4 -23.83 0.49 -9.69
CA LYS A 4 -22.79 0.58 -10.71
C LYS A 4 -22.76 2.03 -11.21
N SER A 5 -22.03 2.91 -10.54
CA SER A 5 -21.72 4.23 -11.08
C SER A 5 -20.80 4.00 -12.28
N GLN A 6 -21.31 4.17 -13.50
CA GLN A 6 -20.45 4.24 -14.68
C GLN A 6 -19.49 5.42 -14.48
N CYS A 7 -18.19 5.16 -14.57
CA CYS A 7 -17.19 6.21 -14.63
C CYS A 7 -17.36 6.91 -15.98
N ASN A 8 -17.86 8.14 -15.97
CA ASN A 8 -18.11 8.93 -17.19
C ASN A 8 -16.85 9.69 -17.65
N TYR A 9 -15.65 9.18 -17.34
CA TYR A 9 -14.39 9.80 -17.72
C TYR A 9 -13.77 9.07 -18.91
N ASN A 10 -13.21 9.84 -19.83
CA ASN A 10 -12.30 9.36 -20.85
C ASN A 10 -10.90 9.19 -20.26
N PHE A 11 -10.17 8.17 -20.70
CA PHE A 11 -8.81 7.92 -20.27
C PHE A 11 -7.83 8.28 -21.39
N ASN A 12 -6.79 9.02 -21.05
CA ASN A 12 -5.73 9.39 -21.97
C ASN A 12 -4.36 9.12 -21.33
N PHE A 13 -3.36 8.92 -22.17
CA PHE A 13 -2.01 8.55 -21.80
C PHE A 13 -1.06 9.52 -22.47
N LYS A 14 -0.17 10.15 -21.69
CA LYS A 14 0.76 11.15 -22.18
C LYS A 14 2.15 10.93 -21.62
N ASP A 15 3.14 11.02 -22.50
CA ASP A 15 4.55 11.07 -22.11
C ASP A 15 4.89 12.47 -21.57
N SER A 16 5.45 12.52 -20.37
CA SER A 16 5.83 13.75 -19.69
C SER A 16 6.93 13.49 -18.67
N GLN A 17 8.05 14.21 -18.75
CA GLN A 17 9.12 14.11 -17.74
C GLN A 17 8.79 14.82 -16.41
N GLU A 18 7.62 15.45 -16.30
CA GLU A 18 7.16 16.05 -15.04
C GLU A 18 6.74 14.98 -14.01
N ASP A 19 6.93 15.28 -12.72
CA ASP A 19 6.60 14.41 -11.58
C ASP A 19 5.10 14.50 -11.19
N TRP A 20 4.24 13.92 -12.03
CA TRP A 20 2.82 13.67 -11.72
C TRP A 20 2.40 12.28 -12.21
N LEU A 21 1.48 11.63 -11.49
CA LEU A 21 0.95 10.30 -11.84
C LEU A 21 -0.26 10.41 -12.79
N TYR A 22 -1.22 11.27 -12.45
CA TYR A 22 -2.35 11.60 -13.32
C TYR A 22 -2.78 13.07 -13.14
N LYS A 23 -3.53 13.57 -14.13
CA LYS A 23 -4.23 14.86 -14.11
C LYS A 23 -5.69 14.63 -14.47
N VAL A 24 -6.59 15.39 -13.85
CA VAL A 24 -8.02 15.34 -14.13
C VAL A 24 -8.44 16.65 -14.78
N ASP A 25 -9.06 16.55 -15.94
CA ASP A 25 -9.79 17.62 -16.62
C ASP A 25 -11.28 17.40 -16.37
N GLU A 26 -11.83 18.17 -15.44
CA GLU A 26 -13.22 18.08 -15.04
C GLU A 26 -14.20 18.58 -16.10
N ASP A 27 -13.78 19.55 -16.91
CA ASP A 27 -14.61 20.16 -17.95
C ASP A 27 -14.81 19.18 -19.11
N ASN A 28 -13.74 18.48 -19.50
CA ASN A 28 -13.76 17.49 -20.57
C ASN A 28 -13.95 16.05 -20.07
N LYS A 29 -14.18 15.87 -18.75
CA LYS A 29 -14.26 14.56 -18.08
C LYS A 29 -13.16 13.61 -18.56
N THR A 30 -11.91 14.05 -18.49
CA THR A 30 -10.76 13.27 -18.96
C THR A 30 -9.74 13.08 -17.85
N ILE A 31 -9.27 11.84 -17.68
CA ILE A 31 -8.15 11.52 -16.79
C ILE A 31 -6.95 11.22 -17.68
N VAL A 32 -5.86 11.96 -17.49
CA VAL A 32 -4.60 11.78 -18.22
C VAL A 32 -3.59 11.13 -17.29
N PHE A 33 -3.05 9.97 -17.67
CA PHE A 33 -1.96 9.30 -16.94
C PHE A 33 -0.60 9.62 -17.54
N ASN A 34 0.40 9.78 -16.68
CA ASN A 34 1.77 9.99 -17.11
C ASN A 34 2.44 8.65 -17.43
N CYS A 35 2.87 8.49 -18.66
CA CYS A 35 3.53 7.27 -19.14
C CYS A 35 5.01 7.19 -18.78
N PHE A 36 5.63 8.28 -18.31
CA PHE A 36 7.03 8.27 -17.87
C PHE A 36 7.31 7.20 -16.78
N ILE A 37 6.36 7.00 -15.86
CA ILE A 37 6.49 5.94 -14.84
C ILE A 37 6.49 4.55 -15.47
N ALA A 38 5.75 4.34 -16.57
CA ALA A 38 5.73 3.06 -17.27
C ALA A 38 7.08 2.72 -17.92
N GLU A 39 7.93 3.71 -18.20
CA GLU A 39 9.28 3.49 -18.74
C GLU A 39 10.27 2.97 -17.69
N ILE A 40 10.00 3.24 -16.40
CA ILE A 40 10.92 2.93 -15.28
C ILE A 40 10.40 1.83 -14.35
N CYS A 41 9.31 1.16 -14.71
CA CYS A 41 8.75 0.04 -13.96
C CYS A 41 8.15 -1.03 -14.87
N GLN A 42 7.85 -2.20 -14.31
CA GLN A 42 7.19 -3.27 -15.04
C GLN A 42 5.72 -2.90 -15.33
N GLY A 43 5.19 -3.34 -16.48
CA GLY A 43 3.84 -2.99 -16.92
C GLY A 43 2.75 -3.35 -15.89
N ASP A 44 2.85 -4.52 -15.27
CA ASP A 44 1.92 -4.93 -14.22
C ASP A 44 2.02 -4.04 -12.99
N TYR A 45 3.20 -3.55 -12.63
CA TYR A 45 3.32 -2.61 -11.52
C TYR A 45 2.73 -1.25 -11.88
N TYR A 46 2.93 -0.77 -13.12
CA TYR A 46 2.31 0.45 -13.60
C TYR A 46 0.78 0.39 -13.57
N LEU A 47 0.20 -0.74 -14.01
CA LEU A 47 -1.24 -0.98 -13.90
C LEU A 47 -1.71 -0.95 -12.44
N SER A 48 -0.91 -1.45 -11.50
CA SER A 48 -1.25 -1.40 -10.08
C SER A 48 -1.33 0.03 -9.55
N ILE A 49 -0.43 0.91 -10.01
CA ILE A 49 -0.45 2.35 -9.69
C ILE A 49 -1.72 2.98 -10.27
N ILE A 50 -2.06 2.70 -11.53
CA ILE A 50 -3.27 3.24 -12.17
C ILE A 50 -4.51 2.86 -11.37
N ILE A 51 -4.68 1.59 -11.02
CA ILE A 51 -5.86 1.11 -10.28
C ILE A 51 -5.92 1.73 -8.88
N HIS A 52 -4.78 1.83 -8.20
CA HIS A 52 -4.66 2.47 -6.90
C HIS A 52 -5.13 3.93 -6.93
N GLU A 53 -4.62 4.71 -7.88
CA GLU A 53 -4.98 6.11 -8.04
C GLU A 53 -6.44 6.30 -8.49
N LEU A 54 -6.95 5.40 -9.36
CA LEU A 54 -8.37 5.40 -9.72
C LEU A 54 -9.28 5.09 -8.55
N PHE A 55 -8.84 4.26 -7.60
CA PHE A 55 -9.60 4.01 -6.39
C PHE A 55 -9.73 5.29 -5.55
N HIS A 56 -8.62 6.00 -5.35
CA HIS A 56 -8.63 7.31 -4.68
C HIS A 56 -9.61 8.28 -5.35
N PHE A 57 -9.53 8.39 -6.68
CA PHE A 57 -10.36 9.29 -7.46
C PHE A 57 -11.85 8.92 -7.42
N ILE A 58 -12.19 7.67 -7.78
CA ILE A 58 -13.57 7.23 -7.98
C ILE A 58 -14.27 7.00 -6.66
N VAL A 59 -13.64 6.31 -5.71
CA VAL A 59 -14.30 5.80 -4.50
C VAL A 59 -14.10 6.77 -3.35
N GLN A 60 -12.87 7.20 -3.10
CA GLN A 60 -12.57 8.08 -1.96
C GLN A 60 -12.75 9.57 -2.28
N LYS A 61 -12.93 9.93 -3.55
CA LYS A 61 -13.09 11.31 -4.03
C LYS A 61 -11.92 12.21 -3.64
N ILE A 62 -10.70 11.66 -3.70
CA ILE A 62 -9.45 12.38 -3.47
C ILE A 62 -8.78 12.61 -4.82
N ASN A 63 -8.87 13.84 -5.30
CA ASN A 63 -8.52 14.22 -6.67
C ASN A 63 -7.26 15.08 -6.72
N TYR A 64 -6.96 15.79 -5.62
CA TYR A 64 -5.89 16.79 -5.59
C TYR A 64 -4.96 16.63 -4.40
N LYS A 65 -3.69 16.98 -4.60
CA LYS A 65 -2.67 17.02 -3.55
C LYS A 65 -3.04 17.97 -2.40
N SER A 66 -3.82 19.02 -2.66
CA SER A 66 -4.35 19.94 -1.64
C SER A 66 -5.34 19.24 -0.70
N GLU A 67 -6.18 18.34 -1.20
CA GLU A 67 -7.12 17.56 -0.39
C GLU A 67 -6.38 16.57 0.50
N VAL A 68 -5.35 15.90 -0.03
CA VAL A 68 -4.46 15.06 0.78
C VAL A 68 -3.83 15.86 1.92
N LYS A 69 -3.34 17.08 1.65
CA LYS A 69 -2.81 17.97 2.70
C LYS A 69 -3.88 18.32 3.73
N HIS A 70 -5.10 18.63 3.30
CA HIS A 70 -6.21 18.97 4.18
C HIS A 70 -6.59 17.79 5.09
N ILE A 71 -6.76 16.59 4.53
CA ILE A 71 -7.05 15.37 5.29
C ILE A 71 -5.96 15.12 6.33
N LYS A 72 -4.69 15.21 5.94
CA LYS A 72 -3.57 15.05 6.89
C LYS A 72 -3.59 16.09 8.00
N SER A 73 -3.91 17.34 7.70
CA SER A 73 -3.96 18.41 8.71
C SER A 73 -5.15 18.28 9.66
N THR A 74 -6.29 17.79 9.18
CA THR A 74 -7.54 17.76 9.95
C THR A 74 -7.73 16.44 10.69
N LEU A 75 -7.39 15.31 10.05
CA LEU A 75 -7.65 13.96 10.54
C LEU A 75 -6.37 13.18 10.88
N GLY A 76 -5.21 13.74 10.57
CA GLY A 76 -3.89 13.12 10.81
C GLY A 76 -3.41 12.24 9.66
N ASP A 77 -2.10 11.97 9.65
CA ASP A 77 -1.46 11.17 8.60
C ASP A 77 -1.95 9.70 8.59
N PHE A 78 -2.34 9.19 9.75
CA PHE A 78 -2.87 7.84 9.93
C PHE A 78 -4.10 7.54 9.05
N ILE A 79 -5.01 8.51 8.89
CA ILE A 79 -6.20 8.32 8.03
C ILE A 79 -5.81 8.21 6.55
N MET A 80 -4.84 9.02 6.09
CA MET A 80 -4.32 8.85 4.72
C MET A 80 -3.59 7.53 4.54
N GLN A 81 -2.92 7.01 5.58
CA GLN A 81 -2.33 5.67 5.52
C GLN A 81 -3.42 4.60 5.34
N THR A 82 -4.52 4.67 6.09
CA THR A 82 -5.69 3.79 5.92
C THR A 82 -6.21 3.82 4.49
N PHE A 83 -6.43 5.01 3.93
CA PHE A 83 -6.94 5.18 2.57
C PHE A 83 -6.03 4.57 1.52
N ASN A 84 -4.72 4.73 1.68
CA ASN A 84 -3.74 4.11 0.78
C ASN A 84 -3.74 2.57 0.90
N ILE A 85 -3.83 2.02 2.12
CA ILE A 85 -3.90 0.56 2.33
C ILE A 85 -5.18 0.00 1.72
N GLU A 86 -6.30 0.70 1.86
CA GLU A 86 -7.57 0.33 1.24
C GLU A 86 -7.44 0.29 -0.29
N ALA A 87 -6.82 1.31 -0.90
CA ALA A 87 -6.59 1.37 -2.33
C ALA A 87 -5.65 0.22 -2.81
N ASP A 88 -4.60 -0.08 -2.06
CA ASP A 88 -3.71 -1.23 -2.31
C ASP A 88 -4.49 -2.56 -2.26
N LEU A 89 -5.40 -2.72 -1.29
CA LEU A 89 -6.24 -3.90 -1.14
C LEU A 89 -7.26 -4.06 -2.29
N TYR A 90 -7.89 -2.96 -2.73
CA TYR A 90 -8.79 -2.98 -3.90
C TYR A 90 -8.03 -3.28 -5.19
N THR A 91 -6.82 -2.76 -5.32
CA THR A 91 -5.92 -3.11 -6.42
C THR A 91 -5.67 -4.62 -6.42
N SER A 92 -5.26 -5.19 -5.28
CA SER A 92 -5.03 -6.63 -5.17
C SER A 92 -6.27 -7.49 -5.51
N LYS A 93 -7.45 -6.99 -5.16
CA LYS A 93 -8.74 -7.61 -5.50
C LYS A 93 -8.99 -7.61 -7.00
N TYR A 94 -8.67 -6.51 -7.70
CA TYR A 94 -8.79 -6.46 -9.15
C TYR A 94 -7.91 -7.54 -9.82
N TYR A 95 -6.65 -7.65 -9.39
CA TYR A 95 -5.72 -8.67 -9.93
C TYR A 95 -6.22 -10.09 -9.67
N LYS A 96 -6.72 -10.36 -8.46
CA LYS A 96 -7.30 -11.67 -8.11
C LYS A 96 -8.54 -12.00 -8.93
N GLU A 97 -9.53 -11.11 -8.94
CA GLU A 97 -10.87 -11.41 -9.47
C GLU A 97 -10.99 -11.26 -10.99
N TYR A 98 -10.18 -10.39 -11.60
CA TYR A 98 -10.29 -10.08 -13.04
C TYR A 98 -9.10 -10.57 -13.85
N LEU A 99 -7.90 -10.64 -13.25
CA LEU A 99 -6.70 -11.13 -13.92
C LEU A 99 -6.31 -12.56 -13.49
N ASN A 100 -7.02 -13.13 -12.51
CA ASN A 100 -6.78 -14.47 -11.95
C ASN A 100 -5.36 -14.65 -11.36
N TYR A 101 -4.82 -13.58 -10.74
CA TYR A 101 -3.53 -13.67 -10.07
C TYR A 101 -3.68 -14.46 -8.77
N GLU A 102 -2.74 -15.36 -8.51
CA GLU A 102 -2.56 -15.94 -7.18
C GLU A 102 -1.79 -14.97 -6.28
N LEU A 103 -1.72 -15.27 -4.98
CA LEU A 103 -1.05 -14.39 -4.01
C LEU A 103 0.39 -14.11 -4.44
N ASP A 104 1.12 -15.14 -4.86
CA ASP A 104 2.53 -15.04 -5.18
C ASP A 104 2.76 -14.18 -6.43
N ASP A 105 1.84 -14.24 -7.41
CA ASP A 105 1.88 -13.38 -8.59
C ASP A 105 1.72 -11.91 -8.21
N PHE A 106 0.77 -11.58 -7.32
CA PHE A 106 0.57 -10.19 -6.90
C PHE A 106 1.71 -9.68 -6.00
N ILE A 107 2.26 -10.52 -5.11
CA ILE A 107 3.47 -10.16 -4.35
C ILE A 107 4.66 -9.94 -5.28
N LYS A 108 4.75 -10.68 -6.40
CA LYS A 108 5.77 -10.44 -7.43
C LYS A 108 5.62 -9.07 -8.09
N VAL A 109 4.39 -8.64 -8.39
CA VAL A 109 4.13 -7.28 -8.89
C VAL A 109 4.66 -6.21 -7.94
N LEU A 110 4.36 -6.33 -6.64
CA LEU A 110 4.85 -5.39 -5.63
C LEU A 110 6.39 -5.43 -5.50
N TYR A 111 6.97 -6.63 -5.53
CA TYR A 111 8.41 -6.82 -5.50
C TYR A 111 9.07 -6.14 -6.71
N ASP A 112 8.56 -6.30 -7.92
CA ASP A 112 9.15 -5.71 -9.12
C ASP A 112 9.08 -4.18 -9.15
N GLY A 113 8.06 -3.59 -8.51
CA GLY A 113 7.93 -2.14 -8.37
C GLY A 113 8.75 -1.50 -7.26
N ARG A 114 9.39 -2.27 -6.38
CA ARG A 114 10.03 -1.76 -5.16
C ARG A 114 11.10 -0.69 -5.40
N SER A 115 11.78 -0.74 -6.56
CA SER A 115 12.83 0.22 -6.92
C SER A 115 12.28 1.53 -7.51
N THR A 116 11.06 1.54 -8.04
CA THR A 116 10.49 2.68 -8.78
C THR A 116 10.32 3.92 -7.90
N PHE A 117 9.98 3.72 -6.62
CA PHE A 117 9.84 4.80 -5.63
C PHE A 117 10.76 4.63 -4.43
N ALA A 118 11.91 3.97 -4.63
CA ALA A 118 12.92 3.82 -3.61
C ALA A 118 13.38 5.20 -3.12
N SER A 119 13.48 5.35 -1.80
CA SER A 119 13.89 6.58 -1.14
C SER A 119 15.05 6.24 -0.23
N GLU A 120 16.13 7.02 -0.27
CA GLU A 120 17.28 6.85 0.62
C GLU A 120 16.88 7.08 2.09
N GLU A 121 15.89 7.96 2.32
CA GLU A 121 15.38 8.23 3.66
C GLU A 121 14.34 7.20 4.11
N PHE A 122 14.60 6.57 5.25
CA PHE A 122 13.62 5.76 5.97
C PHE A 122 12.52 6.63 6.58
N LYS A 123 11.25 6.30 6.32
CA LYS A 123 10.09 7.01 6.86
C LYS A 123 9.12 6.02 7.51
N ILE A 124 8.89 6.17 8.81
CA ILE A 124 8.04 5.24 9.58
C ILE A 124 6.63 5.10 9.00
N GLY A 125 6.04 6.18 8.48
CA GLY A 125 4.74 6.13 7.82
C GLY A 125 4.72 5.27 6.54
N LYS A 126 5.83 5.22 5.80
CA LYS A 126 5.96 4.31 4.64
C LYS A 126 6.04 2.85 5.08
N LEU A 127 6.75 2.57 6.18
CA LEU A 127 6.80 1.23 6.76
C LEU A 127 5.42 0.78 7.26
N ASN A 128 4.71 1.64 8.00
CA ASN A 128 3.35 1.36 8.47
C ASN A 128 2.41 1.05 7.31
N ARG A 129 2.44 1.87 6.25
CA ARG A 129 1.67 1.60 5.03
C ARG A 129 2.05 0.26 4.41
N PHE A 130 3.35 0.01 4.18
CA PHE A 130 3.83 -1.23 3.57
C PHE A 130 3.33 -2.47 4.31
N LEU A 131 3.51 -2.50 5.63
CA LEU A 131 3.08 -3.62 6.46
C LEU A 131 1.55 -3.74 6.47
N GLY A 132 0.83 -2.62 6.55
CA GLY A 132 -0.62 -2.62 6.50
C GLY A 132 -1.16 -3.20 5.19
N SER A 133 -0.61 -2.77 4.06
CA SER A 133 -0.98 -3.27 2.74
C SER A 133 -0.69 -4.77 2.63
N ILE A 134 0.53 -5.22 2.92
CA ILE A 134 0.93 -6.63 2.79
C ILE A 134 0.07 -7.55 3.66
N VAL A 135 -0.19 -7.19 4.92
CA VAL A 135 -1.01 -8.00 5.83
C VAL A 135 -2.47 -8.05 5.36
N SER A 136 -3.01 -6.91 4.93
CA SER A 136 -4.39 -6.84 4.40
C SER A 136 -4.56 -7.69 3.15
N ILE A 137 -3.61 -7.59 2.22
CA ILE A 137 -3.62 -8.35 0.96
C ILE A 137 -3.52 -9.84 1.24
N ILE A 138 -2.55 -10.28 2.04
CA ILE A 138 -2.39 -11.71 2.36
C ILE A 138 -3.64 -12.26 3.06
N ASN A 139 -4.20 -11.51 4.02
CA ASN A 139 -5.46 -11.91 4.66
C ASN A 139 -6.59 -12.05 3.63
N PHE A 140 -6.72 -11.12 2.68
CA PHE A 140 -7.74 -11.19 1.63
C PHE A 140 -7.54 -12.38 0.69
N TYR A 141 -6.31 -12.68 0.27
CA TYR A 141 -6.05 -13.85 -0.57
C TYR A 141 -6.38 -15.16 0.15
N SER A 142 -6.01 -15.28 1.43
CA SER A 142 -6.22 -16.50 2.23
C SER A 142 -7.66 -16.71 2.69
N THR A 143 -8.40 -15.65 3.03
CA THR A 143 -9.71 -15.74 3.68
C THR A 143 -10.87 -15.22 2.82
N ASN A 144 -10.55 -14.61 1.68
CA ASN A 144 -11.49 -13.85 0.85
C ASN A 144 -12.27 -12.76 1.62
N THR A 145 -11.74 -12.31 2.77
CA THR A 145 -12.37 -11.30 3.63
C THR A 145 -11.68 -9.95 3.47
N TYR A 146 -12.50 -8.90 3.34
CA TYR A 146 -12.01 -7.53 3.21
C TYR A 146 -11.74 -6.94 4.60
N ARG A 147 -10.46 -6.92 4.99
CA ARG A 147 -10.00 -6.39 6.28
C ARG A 147 -8.80 -5.49 6.04
N ILE A 148 -8.89 -4.26 6.53
CA ILE A 148 -7.75 -3.32 6.51
C ILE A 148 -7.01 -3.48 7.82
N PHE A 149 -5.71 -3.76 7.72
CA PHE A 149 -4.78 -3.86 8.83
C PHE A 149 -3.94 -2.61 8.85
N LEU A 150 -3.98 -1.87 9.95
CA LEU A 150 -3.24 -0.62 10.07
C LEU A 150 -2.25 -0.73 11.24
N PRO A 151 -1.01 -1.15 10.95
CA PRO A 151 0.01 -1.29 11.96
C PRO A 151 0.50 0.09 12.39
N HIS A 152 0.56 0.29 13.71
CA HIS A 152 1.16 1.47 14.31
C HIS A 152 2.45 1.08 15.02
N PHE A 153 3.59 1.50 14.46
CA PHE A 153 4.88 1.45 15.13
C PHE A 153 5.18 2.77 15.81
N GLU A 154 5.48 2.70 17.10
CA GLU A 154 6.10 3.81 17.82
C GLU A 154 7.62 3.63 17.81
N ILE A 155 8.33 4.66 17.34
CA ILE A 155 9.77 4.77 17.53
C ILE A 155 10.01 5.32 18.92
N LYS A 156 10.67 4.54 19.78
CA LYS A 156 11.26 5.09 21.00
C LYS A 156 12.71 5.42 20.69
N SER A 157 13.02 6.71 20.55
CA SER A 157 14.42 7.13 20.43
C SER A 157 15.10 6.94 21.78
N ASN A 158 15.95 5.92 21.89
CA ASN A 158 16.91 5.89 22.98
C ASN A 158 18.05 6.83 22.60
N ALA A 159 18.03 8.03 23.17
CA ALA A 159 18.94 9.13 22.86
C ALA A 159 20.44 8.85 23.06
N GLN A 160 20.82 7.65 23.52
CA GLN A 160 22.21 7.34 23.86
C GLN A 160 23.06 6.81 22.69
N ASN A 161 22.47 6.19 21.65
CA ASN A 161 23.26 5.56 20.56
C ASN A 161 22.78 5.84 19.13
N GLY A 162 21.77 6.69 18.92
CA GLY A 162 21.22 6.94 17.57
C GLY A 162 20.51 5.73 16.93
N GLU A 163 20.32 4.64 17.67
CA GLU A 163 19.57 3.47 17.24
C GLU A 163 18.05 3.73 17.36
N ILE A 164 17.33 3.52 16.26
CA ILE A 164 15.87 3.51 16.21
C ILE A 164 15.41 2.18 16.81
N ASN A 165 14.99 2.19 18.08
CA ASN A 165 14.31 1.05 18.68
C ASN A 165 12.81 1.14 18.36
N LEU A 166 12.34 0.24 17.53
CA LEU A 166 10.92 0.02 17.30
C LEU A 166 10.36 -0.77 18.48
N ASN A 167 9.22 -0.35 19.02
CA ASN A 167 8.56 -1.09 20.08
C ASN A 167 8.05 -2.43 19.52
N ASN A 168 8.24 -3.55 20.23
CA ASN A 168 7.86 -4.92 19.79
C ASN A 168 6.35 -5.17 19.75
N GLN A 169 5.55 -4.12 19.88
CA GLN A 169 4.11 -4.15 19.88
C GLN A 169 3.62 -3.42 18.65
N ILE A 170 3.04 -4.18 17.72
CA ILE A 170 2.33 -3.66 16.57
C ILE A 170 0.86 -3.57 16.97
N THR A 171 0.34 -2.36 17.12
CA THR A 171 -1.11 -2.18 17.24
C THR A 171 -1.69 -2.21 15.85
N ILE A 172 -2.55 -3.18 15.58
CA ILE A 172 -3.27 -3.32 14.32
C ILE A 172 -4.72 -2.93 14.55
N PHE A 173 -5.15 -1.88 13.87
CA PHE A 173 -6.58 -1.61 13.74
C PHE A 173 -7.13 -2.45 12.60
N VAL A 174 -8.19 -3.21 12.87
CA VAL A 174 -8.89 -4.03 11.89
C VAL A 174 -10.30 -3.49 11.69
N THR A 175 -10.61 -3.15 10.45
CA THR A 175 -11.95 -2.74 10.03
C THR A 175 -12.58 -3.80 9.14
N ASN A 176 -13.84 -4.15 9.41
CA ASN A 176 -14.65 -5.06 8.59
C ASN A 176 -16.09 -4.54 8.56
N ASN A 177 -16.52 -3.98 7.42
CA ASN A 177 -17.81 -3.27 7.30
C ASN A 177 -17.97 -2.19 8.39
N ASN A 178 -19.03 -2.29 9.20
CA ASN A 178 -19.33 -1.35 10.30
C ASN A 178 -18.66 -1.75 11.64
N SER A 179 -17.82 -2.78 11.65
CA SER A 179 -17.14 -3.24 12.86
C SER A 179 -15.68 -2.82 12.88
N HIS A 180 -15.24 -2.34 14.05
CA HIS A 180 -13.87 -1.94 14.31
C HIS A 180 -13.34 -2.76 15.49
N SER A 181 -12.16 -3.33 15.33
CA SER A 181 -11.46 -4.05 16.39
C SER A 181 -10.00 -3.62 16.44
N MET A 182 -9.39 -3.78 17.61
CA MET A 182 -7.98 -3.51 17.82
C MET A 182 -7.30 -4.82 18.21
N LEU A 183 -6.27 -5.18 17.46
CA LEU A 183 -5.44 -6.36 17.70
C LEU A 183 -4.05 -5.88 18.11
N TYR A 184 -3.54 -6.44 19.20
CA TYR A 184 -2.16 -6.23 19.60
C TYR A 184 -1.34 -7.44 19.16
N VAL A 185 -0.36 -7.21 18.29
CA VAL A 185 0.53 -8.26 17.82
C VAL A 185 1.92 -8.00 18.41
N TYR A 186 2.34 -8.91 19.28
CA TYR A 186 3.71 -8.94 19.77
C TYR A 186 4.59 -9.68 18.77
N ARG A 187 5.75 -9.10 18.44
CA ARG A 187 6.71 -9.68 17.51
C ARG A 187 8.07 -9.88 18.15
N LEU A 188 8.76 -10.92 17.70
CA LEU A 188 10.17 -11.13 18.02
C LEU A 188 11.00 -10.12 17.23
N ASP A 189 12.08 -9.61 17.84
CA ASP A 189 13.02 -8.66 17.22
C ASP A 189 13.55 -9.15 15.86
N SER A 190 13.71 -10.48 15.71
CA SER A 190 14.17 -11.12 14.48
C SER A 190 13.19 -10.96 13.31
N ASP A 191 11.88 -11.09 13.56
CA ASP A 191 10.86 -10.98 12.52
C ASP A 191 10.77 -9.54 12.01
N LEU A 192 10.86 -8.58 12.94
CA LEU A 192 10.89 -7.17 12.61
C LEU A 192 12.16 -6.80 11.83
N LYS A 193 13.31 -7.32 12.21
CA LYS A 193 14.57 -7.12 11.47
C LYS A 193 14.47 -7.66 10.04
N ASN A 194 13.94 -8.87 9.87
CA ASN A 194 13.78 -9.49 8.55
C ASN A 194 12.81 -8.69 7.66
N ILE A 195 11.66 -8.27 8.19
CA ILE A 195 10.69 -7.50 7.40
C ILE A 195 11.19 -6.09 7.07
N LEU A 196 11.99 -5.47 7.95
CA LEU A 196 12.70 -4.21 7.65
C LEU A 196 13.74 -4.40 6.54
N GLN A 197 14.45 -5.53 6.53
CA GLN A 197 15.37 -5.88 5.44
C GLN A 197 14.62 -6.05 4.12
N ALA A 198 13.47 -6.72 4.13
CA ALA A 198 12.61 -6.84 2.94
C ALA A 198 12.10 -5.48 2.46
N PHE A 199 11.65 -4.61 3.37
CA PHE A 199 11.21 -3.24 3.06
C PHE A 199 12.32 -2.40 2.43
N ASN A 200 13.54 -2.49 2.95
CA ASN A 200 14.70 -1.73 2.47
C ASN A 200 15.47 -2.42 1.33
N SER A 201 14.97 -3.53 0.75
CA SER A 201 15.72 -4.33 -0.21
C SER A 201 15.84 -3.68 -1.59
N THR A 202 16.72 -2.68 -1.71
CA THR A 202 16.97 -1.90 -2.92
C THR A 202 17.90 -2.63 -3.91
N VAL A 203 17.52 -3.85 -4.34
CA VAL A 203 18.04 -4.63 -5.51
C VAL A 203 18.68 -5.99 -5.17
N THR A 204 19.19 -6.24 -3.96
CA THR A 204 20.00 -7.46 -3.68
C THR A 204 19.21 -8.71 -3.26
N MET A 205 18.02 -8.56 -2.68
CA MET A 205 17.22 -9.69 -2.20
C MET A 205 16.51 -10.39 -3.37
N LYS A 206 16.64 -11.71 -3.48
CA LYS A 206 15.91 -12.52 -4.47
C LYS A 206 14.43 -12.61 -4.11
N PHE A 207 13.58 -12.79 -5.11
CA PHE A 207 12.12 -12.88 -4.91
C PHE A 207 11.72 -13.99 -3.92
N ASP A 208 12.27 -15.19 -4.04
CA ASP A 208 11.91 -16.31 -3.14
C ASP A 208 12.22 -16.02 -1.67
N GLU A 209 13.33 -15.31 -1.41
CA GLU A 209 13.71 -14.87 -0.07
C GLU A 209 12.74 -13.80 0.45
N TYR A 210 12.44 -12.80 -0.40
CA TYR A 210 11.47 -11.75 -0.09
C TYR A 210 10.09 -12.33 0.25
N LEU A 211 9.57 -13.21 -0.62
CA LEU A 211 8.29 -13.87 -0.48
C LEU A 211 8.22 -14.68 0.82
N LYS A 212 9.30 -15.42 1.13
CA LYS A 212 9.40 -16.20 2.37
C LYS A 212 9.34 -15.30 3.60
N ILE A 213 10.09 -14.19 3.62
CA ILE A 213 10.08 -13.23 4.75
C ILE A 213 8.68 -12.63 4.94
N VAL A 214 8.06 -12.18 3.86
CA VAL A 214 6.72 -11.59 3.87
C VAL A 214 5.68 -12.57 4.40
N LYS A 215 5.63 -13.80 3.86
CA LYS A 215 4.68 -14.84 4.32
C LYS A 215 4.91 -15.20 5.79
N THR A 216 6.16 -15.44 6.19
CA THR A 216 6.51 -15.78 7.58
C THR A 216 6.07 -14.68 8.54
N PHE A 217 6.31 -13.41 8.18
CA PHE A 217 5.87 -12.28 8.99
C PHE A 217 4.34 -12.23 9.14
N CYS A 218 3.60 -12.52 8.08
CA CYS A 218 2.13 -12.52 8.10
C CYS A 218 1.54 -13.75 8.82
N ASP A 219 2.11 -14.94 8.68
CA ASP A 219 1.65 -16.17 9.34
C ASP A 219 1.70 -16.06 10.87
N GLY A 220 2.67 -15.31 11.40
CA GLY A 220 2.72 -15.02 12.82
C GLY A 220 1.57 -14.13 13.29
N ILE A 221 0.84 -13.45 12.39
CA ILE A 221 -0.29 -12.56 12.73
C ILE A 221 -1.49 -13.48 12.79
N LYS A 222 -1.67 -14.16 13.92
CA LYS A 222 -2.87 -14.96 14.16
C LYS A 222 -4.04 -14.01 14.33
N ILE A 223 -4.93 -13.99 13.34
CA ILE A 223 -6.14 -13.19 13.34
C ILE A 223 -7.27 -14.19 13.65
N GLU A 224 -7.69 -14.24 14.91
CA GLU A 224 -8.91 -14.98 15.30
C GLU A 224 -10.16 -14.33 14.70
#